data_AF-A0A9X1D3Z5-F1
#
_entry.id   AF-A0A9X1D3Z5-F1
#
_cell.length_a   1.000
_cell.length_b   1.000
_cell.length_c   1.000
_cell.angle_alpha   90.00
_cell.angle_beta   90.00
_cell.angle_gamma   90.00
#
_symmetry.space_group_name_H-M   'P 1'
#
loop_
_entity.id
_entity.type
_entity.pdbx_description
1 polymer ?
#
loop_
_entity_poly.entity_id
_entity_poly.type
_entity_poly.pdbx_seq_one_letter_code
_entity_poly.pdbx_strand_id
1 'polypeptide(L)' 'MAEKSRDIRFGDTITLEVEVVGTWDDGRITFHISGYAAPITISAECPDIVGVDPTSPSRQKGRRR' A
#
# COMPACT_ATOMS: atom_id res chain seq x y z
N MET A 1 -16.54 2.00 7.49
CA MET A 1 -17.33 0.79 7.17
C MET A 1 -16.97 0.42 5.75
N ALA A 2 -16.26 -0.69 5.52
CA ALA A 2 -15.97 -1.13 4.17
C ALA A 2 -17.29 -1.60 3.53
N GLU A 3 -17.74 -0.89 2.51
CA GLU A 3 -18.88 -1.31 1.71
C GLU A 3 -18.54 -2.69 1.14
N LYS A 4 -19.39 -3.67 1.44
CA LYS A 4 -19.15 -5.07 1.10
C LYS A 4 -19.12 -5.14 -0.44
N SER A 5 -17.93 -5.29 -1.04
CA SER A 5 -17.74 -5.39 -2.49
C SER A 5 -18.44 -6.64 -3.04
N ARG A 6 -19.75 -6.50 -3.26
CA ARG A 6 -20.59 -7.34 -4.11
C ARG A 6 -20.55 -6.59 -5.45
N ASP A 7 -19.63 -6.83 -6.39
CA ASP A 7 -19.27 -8.09 -7.02
C ASP A 7 -17.88 -7.92 -7.70
N ILE A 8 -16.79 -8.37 -7.09
CA ILE A 8 -15.50 -8.47 -7.81
C ILE A 8 -15.54 -9.73 -8.67
N ARG A 9 -15.35 -9.59 -9.99
CA ARG A 9 -15.35 -10.69 -10.95
C ARG A 9 -13.94 -11.00 -11.44
N PHE A 10 -13.78 -12.21 -12.00
CA PHE A 10 -12.54 -12.57 -12.68
C PHE A 10 -12.30 -11.63 -13.85
N GLY A 11 -11.12 -11.01 -13.89
CA GLY A 11 -10.72 -10.03 -14.91
C GLY A 11 -10.94 -8.57 -14.52
N ASP A 12 -11.60 -8.29 -13.38
CA ASP A 12 -11.73 -6.91 -12.89
C ASP A 12 -10.38 -6.37 -12.39
N THR A 13 -10.11 -5.10 -12.70
CA THR A 13 -8.97 -4.37 -12.13
C THR A 13 -9.45 -3.60 -10.90
N ILE A 14 -8.69 -3.70 -9.80
CA ILE A 14 -8.95 -2.95 -8.57
C ILE A 14 -7.77 -2.02 -8.26
N THR A 15 -8.05 -0.91 -7.59
CA THR A 15 -7.03 -0.01 -7.05
C THR A 15 -7.07 -0.08 -5.53
N LEU A 16 -5.91 -0.25 -4.91
CA LEU A 16 -5.75 -0.29 -3.46
C LEU A 16 -5.03 0.96 -3.00
N GLU A 17 -5.64 1.71 -2.09
CA GLU A 17 -4.94 2.77 -1.37
C GLU A 17 -4.24 2.15 -0.16
N VAL A 18 -2.91 2.24 -0.12
CA VAL A 18 -2.07 1.63 0.91
C VAL A 18 -1.05 2.62 1.42
N GLU A 19 -0.73 2.52 2.71
CA GLU A 19 0.32 3.31 3.33
C GLU A 19 1.68 2.60 3.18
N VAL A 20 2.65 3.29 2.58
CA VAL A 20 4.04 2.81 2.54
C VAL A 20 4.65 2.93 3.94
N VAL A 21 5.09 1.80 4.49
CA VAL A 21 5.69 1.71 5.84
C VAL A 21 7.21 1.56 5.80
N GLY A 22 7.80 1.30 4.63
CA GLY A 22 9.24 1.15 4.46
C GLY A 22 9.68 1.38 3.02
N THR A 23 10.86 1.97 2.87
CA THR A 23 11.55 2.17 1.60
C THR A 23 12.95 1.59 1.72
N TRP A 24 13.41 0.95 0.65
CA TRP A 24 14.70 0.28 0.61
C TRP A 24 15.64 1.00 -0.36
N ASP A 25 16.95 0.89 -0.13
CA ASP A 25 17.98 1.56 -0.94
C ASP A 25 17.99 1.09 -2.40
N ASP A 26 17.43 -0.09 -2.68
CA ASP A 26 17.31 -0.67 -4.02
C ASP A 26 15.99 -0.33 -4.73
N GLY A 27 15.25 0.65 -4.22
CA GLY A 27 14.01 1.13 -4.84
C GLY A 27 12.79 0.26 -4.55
N ARG A 28 12.87 -0.69 -3.61
CA ARG A 28 11.68 -1.41 -3.12
C ARG A 28 10.90 -0.60 -2.11
N ILE A 29 9.60 -0.87 -2.03
CA ILE A 29 8.68 -0.32 -1.02
C ILE A 29 7.94 -1.45 -0.31
N THR A 30 7.64 -1.23 0.97
CA THR A 30 6.86 -2.15 1.80
C THR A 30 5.60 -1.46 2.29
N PHE A 31 4.46 -2.13 2.22
CA PHE A 31 3.17 -1.65 2.72
C PHE A 31 2.38 -2.79 3.38
N HIS A 32 1.32 -2.44 4.11
CA HIS A 32 0.44 -3.40 4.77
C HIS A 32 -0.94 -3.41 4.11
N ILE A 33 -1.49 -4.60 3.89
CA ILE A 33 -2.90 -4.78 3.55
C ILE A 33 -3.60 -5.42 4.75
N SER A 34 -4.70 -4.82 5.21
CA SER A 34 -5.49 -5.38 6.31
C SER A 34 -5.96 -6.80 5.98
N GLY A 35 -5.77 -7.74 6.90
CA GLY A 35 -6.11 -9.15 6.72
C GLY A 35 -4.98 -10.01 6.12
N TYR A 36 -3.88 -9.41 5.66
CA TYR A 36 -2.69 -10.15 5.23
C TYR A 36 -1.77 -10.39 6.43
N ALA A 37 -1.20 -11.60 6.51
CA ALA A 37 -0.39 -12.02 7.66
C ALA A 37 0.98 -11.33 7.74
N ALA A 38 1.49 -10.84 6.61
CA ALA A 38 2.81 -10.22 6.52
C ALA A 38 2.76 -8.97 5.61
N PRO A 39 3.70 -8.03 5.80
CA PRO A 39 3.86 -6.89 4.91
C PRO A 39 4.22 -7.35 3.49
N ILE A 40 3.76 -6.60 2.49
CA ILE A 40 4.04 -6.86 1.08
C ILE A 40 5.15 -5.92 0.64
N THR A 41 6.15 -6.46 -0.06
CA THR A 41 7.26 -5.69 -0.61
C THR A 41 7.30 -5.85 -2.12
N ILE A 42 7.29 -4.72 -2.85
CA ILE A 42 7.35 -4.67 -4.31
C ILE A 42 8.38 -3.63 -4.77
N SER A 43 8.78 -3.68 -6.04
CA SER A 43 9.55 -2.58 -6.65
C SER A 43 8.68 -1.33 -6.77
N ALA A 44 9.22 -0.15 -6.46
CA ALA A 44 8.56 1.13 -6.73
C ALA A 44 8.38 1.40 -8.24
N GLU A 45 9.13 0.70 -9.08
CA GLU A 45 9.04 0.76 -10.55
C GLU A 45 8.02 -0.25 -11.13
N CYS A 46 7.23 -0.90 -10.27
CA CYS A 46 6.20 -1.84 -10.72
C CYS A 46 5.18 -1.12 -11.63
N PRO A 47 4.91 -1.63 -12.85
CA PRO A 47 3.99 -0.99 -13.79
C PRO A 47 2.54 -0.96 -13.28
N ASP A 48 2.21 -1.77 -12.27
CA ASP A 48 0.89 -1.81 -11.64
C ASP A 48 0.69 -0.69 -10.61
N ILE A 49 1.73 0.09 -10.27
CA ILE A 49 1.61 1.26 -9.40
C ILE A 49 1.06 2.44 -10.21
N VAL A 50 -0.24 2.69 -10.04
CA VAL A 50 -0.98 3.68 -10.83
C VAL A 50 -0.78 5.12 -10.34
N GLY A 51 -0.29 5.31 -9.12
CA GLY A 51 -0.05 6.63 -8.55
C GLY A 51 0.62 6.58 -7.18
N VAL A 52 1.38 7.61 -6.87
CA VAL A 52 2.01 7.82 -5.55
C VAL A 52 1.70 9.24 -5.13
N ASP A 53 1.06 9.40 -3.97
CA ASP A 53 0.87 10.71 -3.35
C ASP A 53 1.94 10.93 -2.27
N PRO A 54 2.96 11.77 -2.53
CA PRO A 54 4.01 12.07 -1.56
C PRO A 54 3.55 13.02 -0.44
N THR A 55 2.36 13.61 -0.55
CA THR A 55 1.89 14.70 0.34
C THR A 55 1.04 14.22 1.52
N SER A 56 0.82 12.91 1.66
CA SER A 56 0.25 12.32 2.87
C SER A 56 1.36 11.82 3.80
N PRO A 57 1.95 12.67 4.66
CA PRO A 57 2.81 12.19 5.71
C PRO A 57 1.94 11.32 6.61
N SER A 58 2.23 10.01 6.59
CA SER A 58 1.94 9.11 7.70
C SER A 58 2.12 9.89 9.00
N ARG A 59 1.08 9.99 9.82
CA ARG A 59 1.22 10.43 11.20
C ARG A 59 2.14 9.41 11.87
N GLN A 60 3.45 9.63 11.75
CA GLN A 60 4.47 8.93 12.51
C GLN A 60 4.30 9.41 13.96
N LYS A 61 3.30 8.84 14.63
CA LYS A 61 2.90 9.18 15.98
C LYS A 61 3.98 8.67 16.91
N GLY A 62 4.94 9.55 17.19
CA GLY A 62 5.72 9.59 18.43
C GLY A 62 6.51 8.34 18.78
N ARG A 63 7.80 8.36 18.48
CA ARG A 63 8.80 7.76 19.38
C ARG A 63 9.86 8.81 19.71
N ARG A 64 9.45 9.83 20.47
CA ARG A 64 10.37 10.64 21.26
C ARG A 64 10.92 9.71 22.36
N ARG A 65 12.25 9.50 22.34
CA ARG A 65 12.99 9.03 23.52
C ARG A 65 13.01 10.13 24.58
#